data_AF-A0A1M5W9Y9-F1
#
_entry.id   AF-A0A1M5W9Y9-F1
#
_cell.length_a   1.000
_cell.length_b   1.000
_cell.length_c   1.000
_cell.angle_alpha   90.00
_cell.angle_beta   90.00
_cell.angle_gamma   90.00
#
_symmetry.space_group_name_H-M   'P 1'
#
loop_
_entity.id
_entity.type
_entity.pdbx_description
1 polymer ?
#
loop_
_entity_poly.entity_id
_entity_poly.type
_entity_poly.pdbx_seq_one_letter_code
_entity_poly.pdbx_strand_id
1 'polypeptide(L)'
;MEAYYHNDPRIQEWVEQIIETIFTTCLLSGKDSETEYQKGCKTVGKLSSLLQGFSTFPSEYLADGLKQIIEQQLPDPRVISNFSTFIETMNRMLNEGMLKAMGDIPEESKIIEMPESIPASASICQNQVLIKEGDESEVLIEEKDEKTDTASGNFEVINSMDKLQECIESDIKSDIKSDTSNKDSRKIVSISAKASELVQTAQIPYRAERLNDVLSYIFPKAPVLWNVSLLNQEFLAQVEDVLISCYDSARPSETNKYVKDGWRILVLREDDLSYPRRLEREVRTILRLGRKS
;
A
#
# COMPACT_ATOMS: atom_id res chain seq x y z
N MET A 1 -9.28 -7.01 -6.61
CA MET A 1 -7.81 -7.05 -6.72
C MET A 1 -7.10 -6.02 -5.83
N GLU A 2 -7.78 -5.01 -5.29
CA GLU A 2 -7.16 -3.92 -4.50
C GLU A 2 -6.37 -4.36 -3.24
N ALA A 3 -6.71 -5.47 -2.59
CA ALA A 3 -6.12 -5.84 -1.30
C ALA A 3 -4.68 -6.40 -1.36
N TYR A 4 -4.16 -6.78 -2.54
CA TYR A 4 -2.88 -7.49 -2.61
C TYR A 4 -1.66 -6.58 -2.73
N TYR A 5 -1.81 -5.38 -3.29
CA TYR A 5 -0.66 -4.52 -3.66
C TYR A 5 -0.22 -3.56 -2.57
N HIS A 6 -1.04 -3.34 -1.53
CA HIS A 6 -0.74 -2.40 -0.45
C HIS A 6 0.37 -2.86 0.51
N ASN A 7 0.81 -4.11 0.41
CA ASN A 7 1.82 -4.66 1.31
C ASN A 7 3.26 -4.48 0.82
N ASP A 8 3.48 -4.13 -0.46
CA ASP A 8 4.83 -3.89 -0.99
C ASP A 8 5.01 -2.40 -1.32
N PRO A 9 5.76 -1.63 -0.50
CA PRO A 9 5.97 -0.21 -0.73
C PRO A 9 6.67 0.09 -2.06
N ARG A 10 7.40 -0.87 -2.64
CA ARG A 10 8.09 -0.71 -3.92
C ARG A 10 7.12 -0.54 -5.09
N ILE A 11 5.94 -1.17 -5.02
CA ILE A 11 4.91 -1.04 -6.06
C ILE A 11 4.43 0.41 -6.10
N GLN A 12 4.14 0.99 -4.94
CA GLN A 12 3.69 2.38 -4.85
C GLN A 12 4.77 3.34 -5.39
N GLU A 13 6.03 3.16 -4.96
CA GLU A 13 7.14 4.00 -5.41
C GLU A 13 7.30 3.95 -6.94
N TRP A 14 7.27 2.75 -7.55
CA TRP A 14 7.41 2.62 -9.00
C TRP A 14 6.21 3.18 -9.75
N VAL A 15 4.99 3.04 -9.22
CA VAL A 15 3.79 3.63 -9.82
C VAL A 15 3.89 5.16 -9.81
N GLU A 16 4.30 5.76 -8.69
CA GLU A 16 4.53 7.20 -8.60
C GLU A 16 5.60 7.67 -9.60
N GLN A 17 6.72 6.96 -9.71
CA GLN A 17 7.78 7.24 -10.69
C GLN A 17 7.28 7.11 -12.14
N ILE A 18 6.44 6.12 -12.45
CA ILE A 18 5.85 5.97 -13.79
C ILE A 18 4.95 7.17 -14.10
N ILE A 19 4.08 7.58 -13.16
CA ILE A 19 3.19 8.72 -13.36
C ILE A 19 4.00 10.01 -13.57
N GLU A 20 5.02 10.25 -12.74
CA GLU A 20 5.91 11.41 -12.87
C GLU A 20 6.64 11.43 -14.22
N THR A 21 7.19 10.29 -14.65
CA THR A 21 7.88 10.19 -15.95
C THR A 21 6.93 10.39 -17.13
N ILE A 22 5.67 9.94 -17.05
CA ILE A 22 4.66 10.23 -18.08
C ILE A 22 4.39 11.74 -18.16
N PHE A 23 4.17 12.41 -17.02
CA PHE A 23 3.97 13.87 -17.01
C PHE A 23 5.18 14.62 -17.57
N THR A 24 6.38 14.22 -17.16
CA THR A 24 7.63 14.81 -17.63
C THR A 24 7.81 14.61 -19.14
N THR A 25 7.53 13.40 -19.64
CA THR A 25 7.57 13.08 -21.08
C THR A 25 6.60 13.96 -21.86
N CYS A 26 5.40 14.23 -21.33
CA CYS A 26 4.39 15.10 -21.95
C CYS A 26 4.78 16.59 -21.92
N LEU A 27 5.61 17.02 -20.98
CA LEU A 27 6.10 18.39 -20.84
C LEU A 27 7.32 18.68 -21.71
N LEU A 28 8.18 17.68 -21.89
CA LEU A 28 9.41 17.79 -22.66
C LEU A 28 9.17 17.56 -24.16
N SER A 29 10.17 17.88 -24.97
CA SER A 29 10.14 17.65 -26.42
C SER A 29 11.50 17.18 -26.92
N GLY A 30 11.53 16.44 -28.03
CA GLY A 30 12.76 15.96 -28.65
C GLY A 30 13.49 14.91 -27.80
N LYS A 31 14.82 15.03 -27.72
CA LYS A 31 15.69 14.00 -27.14
C LYS A 31 15.41 13.76 -25.64
N ASP A 32 15.11 14.81 -24.89
CA ASP A 32 14.91 14.71 -23.44
C ASP A 32 13.60 13.98 -23.10
N SER A 33 12.56 14.20 -23.92
CA SER A 33 11.29 13.47 -23.82
C SER A 33 11.50 11.97 -24.07
N GLU A 34 12.30 11.61 -25.07
CA GLU A 34 12.62 10.20 -25.35
C GLU A 34 13.41 9.55 -24.21
N THR A 35 14.36 10.26 -23.59
CA THR A 35 15.12 9.71 -22.45
C THR A 35 14.24 9.44 -21.23
N GLU A 36 13.32 10.35 -20.90
CA GLU A 36 12.36 10.13 -19.80
C GLU A 36 11.34 9.04 -20.15
N TYR A 37 10.93 8.95 -21.41
CA TYR A 37 10.07 7.88 -21.90
C TYR A 37 10.73 6.50 -21.73
N GLN A 38 11.98 6.34 -22.16
CA GLN A 38 12.72 5.09 -22.00
C GLN A 38 12.95 4.72 -20.53
N LYS A 39 13.20 5.70 -19.66
CA LYS A 39 13.29 5.50 -18.21
C LYS A 39 11.95 5.00 -17.64
N GLY A 40 10.84 5.59 -18.05
CA GLY A 40 9.49 5.13 -17.71
C GLY A 40 9.24 3.69 -18.14
N CYS A 41 9.59 3.33 -19.39
CA CYS A 41 9.52 1.94 -19.89
C CYS A 41 10.33 0.96 -19.03
N LYS A 42 11.54 1.33 -18.58
CA LYS A 42 12.35 0.49 -17.68
C LYS A 42 11.68 0.28 -16.33
N THR A 43 11.07 1.32 -15.76
CA THR A 43 10.34 1.21 -14.48
C THR A 43 9.08 0.34 -14.64
N VAL A 44 8.34 0.50 -15.73
CA VAL A 44 7.23 -0.39 -16.10
C VAL A 44 7.69 -1.84 -16.20
N GLY A 45 8.85 -2.09 -16.80
CA GLY A 45 9.42 -3.44 -16.91
C GLY A 45 9.69 -4.06 -15.54
N LYS A 46 10.36 -3.33 -14.63
CA LYS A 46 10.61 -3.78 -13.25
C LYS A 46 9.32 -4.10 -12.50
N LEU A 47 8.31 -3.24 -12.62
CA LEU A 47 7.01 -3.44 -11.99
C LEU A 47 6.30 -4.66 -12.58
N SER A 48 6.36 -4.87 -13.89
CA SER A 48 5.79 -6.05 -14.56
C SER A 48 6.44 -7.35 -14.09
N SER A 49 7.78 -7.40 -14.02
CA SER A 49 8.51 -8.58 -13.52
C SER A 49 8.19 -8.87 -12.05
N LEU A 50 8.06 -7.85 -11.21
CA LEU A 50 7.63 -8.03 -9.81
C LEU A 50 6.22 -8.61 -9.73
N LEU A 51 5.29 -8.06 -10.51
CA LEU A 51 3.90 -8.52 -10.52
C LEU A 51 3.76 -9.96 -11.02
N GLN A 52 4.54 -10.34 -12.02
CA GLN A 52 4.60 -11.71 -12.53
C GLN A 52 5.18 -12.70 -11.51
N GLY A 53 6.02 -12.22 -10.59
CA GLY A 53 6.55 -13.02 -9.48
C GLY A 53 5.49 -13.46 -8.46
N PHE A 54 4.31 -12.83 -8.43
CA PHE A 54 3.22 -13.28 -7.57
C PHE A 54 2.54 -14.51 -8.20
N SER A 55 2.66 -15.66 -7.54
CA SER A 55 2.09 -16.95 -8.00
C SER A 55 0.56 -16.94 -8.19
N THR A 56 -0.13 -15.94 -7.63
CA THR A 56 -1.58 -15.77 -7.71
C THR A 56 -2.04 -14.91 -8.87
N PHE A 57 -1.12 -14.29 -9.63
CA PHE A 57 -1.45 -13.31 -10.65
C PHE A 57 -1.28 -13.90 -12.06
N PRO A 58 -2.37 -14.22 -12.79
CA PRO A 58 -2.27 -14.80 -14.13
C PRO A 58 -1.66 -13.80 -15.12
N SER A 59 -0.74 -14.27 -15.96
CA SER A 59 -0.05 -13.43 -16.96
C SER A 59 -1.01 -12.78 -17.97
N GLU A 60 -2.13 -13.45 -18.26
CA GLU A 60 -3.20 -12.94 -19.13
C GLU A 60 -3.83 -11.63 -18.64
N TYR A 61 -3.80 -11.37 -17.32
CA TYR A 61 -4.31 -10.13 -16.74
C TYR A 61 -3.23 -9.09 -16.42
N LEU A 62 -1.96 -9.32 -16.78
CA LEU A 62 -0.86 -8.43 -16.38
C LEU A 62 -0.98 -7.04 -16.97
N ALA A 63 -1.31 -6.94 -18.25
CA ALA A 63 -1.52 -5.66 -18.91
C ALA A 63 -2.65 -4.87 -18.24
N ASP A 64 -3.80 -5.50 -18.05
CA ASP A 64 -4.99 -4.87 -17.46
C ASP A 64 -4.79 -4.52 -15.98
N GLY A 65 -4.14 -5.40 -15.22
CA GLY A 65 -3.83 -5.19 -13.80
C GLY A 65 -2.84 -4.05 -13.60
N LEU A 66 -1.76 -4.01 -14.39
CA LEU A 66 -0.79 -2.93 -14.35
C LEU A 66 -1.42 -1.58 -14.69
N LYS A 67 -2.26 -1.55 -15.74
CA LYS A 67 -3.02 -0.36 -16.12
C LYS A 67 -3.95 0.09 -15.01
N GLN A 68 -4.70 -0.81 -14.39
CA GLN A 68 -5.58 -0.48 -13.26
C GLN A 68 -4.81 0.10 -12.07
N ILE A 69 -3.67 -0.51 -11.70
CA ILE A 69 -2.84 -0.05 -10.58
C ILE A 69 -2.40 1.41 -10.80
N ILE A 70 -1.98 1.74 -12.02
CA ILE A 70 -1.55 3.10 -12.36
C ILE A 70 -2.74 4.05 -12.40
N GLU A 71 -3.84 3.66 -13.06
CA GLU A 71 -5.06 4.46 -13.17
C GLU A 71 -5.64 4.83 -11.80
N GLN A 72 -5.50 3.96 -10.80
CA GLN A 72 -5.93 4.21 -9.42
C GLN A 72 -5.13 5.30 -8.71
N GLN A 73 -3.88 5.54 -9.13
CA GLN A 73 -2.98 6.53 -8.54
C GLN A 73 -2.87 7.82 -9.37
N LEU A 74 -3.61 7.91 -10.48
CA LEU A 74 -3.60 9.10 -11.30
C LEU A 74 -4.19 10.31 -10.53
N PRO A 75 -3.64 11.51 -10.76
CA PRO A 75 -4.20 12.73 -10.18
C PRO A 75 -5.59 13.04 -10.73
N ASP A 76 -6.24 14.08 -10.19
CA ASP A 76 -7.58 14.51 -10.63
C ASP A 76 -7.66 14.60 -12.17
N PRO A 77 -8.70 14.03 -12.81
CA PRO A 77 -8.85 14.03 -14.27
C PRO A 77 -8.72 15.41 -14.92
N ARG A 78 -9.03 16.48 -14.19
CA ARG A 78 -8.85 17.87 -14.65
C ARG A 78 -7.38 18.25 -14.84
N VAL A 79 -6.47 17.68 -14.04
CA VAL A 79 -5.02 17.86 -14.21
C VAL A 79 -4.55 17.15 -15.47
N ILE A 80 -4.99 15.90 -15.65
CA ILE A 80 -4.64 15.07 -16.80
C ILE A 80 -5.13 15.70 -18.11
N SER A 81 -6.33 16.29 -18.12
CA SER A 81 -6.89 16.91 -19.32
C SER A 81 -6.07 18.09 -19.88
N ASN A 82 -5.13 18.65 -19.09
CA ASN A 82 -4.20 19.67 -19.59
C ASN A 82 -3.11 19.08 -20.51
N PHE A 83 -2.99 17.75 -20.57
CA PHE A 83 -1.96 17.03 -21.33
C PHE A 83 -2.64 16.09 -22.34
N SER A 84 -2.85 16.58 -23.57
CA SER A 84 -3.62 15.86 -24.59
C SER A 84 -3.03 14.49 -24.98
N THR A 85 -1.70 14.33 -24.84
CA THR A 85 -0.97 13.10 -25.17
C THR A 85 -0.73 12.19 -23.98
N PHE A 86 -1.22 12.53 -22.78
CA PHE A 86 -0.92 11.78 -21.56
C PHE A 86 -1.37 10.31 -21.65
N ILE A 87 -2.63 10.08 -22.01
CA ILE A 87 -3.21 8.73 -22.09
C ILE A 87 -2.53 7.90 -23.17
N GLU A 88 -2.21 8.50 -24.31
CA GLU A 88 -1.47 7.82 -25.39
C GLU A 88 -0.06 7.43 -24.92
N THR A 89 0.66 8.36 -24.29
CA THR A 89 2.01 8.15 -23.77
C THR A 89 2.03 7.07 -22.70
N MET A 90 1.08 7.09 -21.76
CA MET A 90 0.90 6.08 -20.74
C MET A 90 0.69 4.69 -21.34
N ASN A 91 -0.29 4.53 -22.24
CA ASN A 91 -0.57 3.23 -22.85
C ASN A 91 0.63 2.70 -23.66
N ARG A 92 1.33 3.58 -24.39
CA ARG A 92 2.52 3.21 -25.17
C ARG A 92 3.66 2.75 -24.26
N MET A 93 3.94 3.51 -23.20
CA MET A 93 4.96 3.20 -22.20
C MET A 93 4.68 1.87 -21.49
N LEU A 94 3.42 1.60 -21.16
CA LEU A 94 3.01 0.36 -20.52
C LEU A 94 3.22 -0.85 -21.43
N ASN A 95 2.74 -0.76 -22.67
CA ASN A 95 2.90 -1.84 -23.63
C ASN A 95 4.38 -2.12 -23.93
N GLU A 96 5.17 -1.08 -24.17
CA GLU A 96 6.58 -1.22 -24.50
C GLU A 96 7.42 -1.73 -23.32
N GLY A 97 7.22 -1.19 -22.12
CA GLY A 97 7.93 -1.64 -20.92
C GLY A 97 7.60 -3.09 -20.56
N MET A 98 6.33 -3.50 -20.73
CA MET A 98 5.91 -4.87 -20.50
C MET A 98 6.49 -5.84 -21.54
N LEU A 99 6.48 -5.46 -22.82
CA LEU A 99 7.11 -6.25 -23.89
C LEU A 99 8.61 -6.45 -23.64
N LYS A 100 9.32 -5.43 -23.14
CA LYS A 100 10.73 -5.53 -22.76
C LYS A 100 10.97 -6.44 -21.55
N ALA A 101 10.01 -6.57 -20.64
CA ALA A 101 10.12 -7.45 -19.48
C ALA A 101 9.79 -8.92 -19.80
N MET A 102 8.88 -9.16 -20.76
CA MET A 102 8.49 -10.51 -21.18
C MET A 102 9.39 -11.09 -22.27
N GLY A 103 9.91 -10.25 -23.15
CA GLY A 103 10.96 -10.65 -24.07
C GLY A 103 12.27 -10.66 -23.30
N ASP A 104 12.77 -11.85 -22.94
CA ASP A 104 14.16 -12.09 -22.52
C ASP A 104 15.12 -11.62 -23.64
N ILE A 105 15.27 -10.31 -23.82
CA ILE A 105 16.46 -9.74 -24.43
C ILE A 105 17.34 -9.42 -23.23
N PRO A 106 18.38 -10.23 -22.97
CA PRO A 106 19.36 -9.87 -21.96
C PRO A 106 19.85 -8.46 -22.28
N GLU A 107 19.69 -7.51 -21.35
CA GLU A 107 20.43 -6.24 -21.39
C GLU A 107 21.92 -6.53 -21.13
N GLU A 108 22.57 -7.33 -21.99
CA GLU A 108 24.01 -7.28 -22.24
C GLU A 108 24.26 -6.40 -23.46
N SER A 109 24.01 -5.11 -23.31
CA SER A 109 24.76 -4.11 -24.07
C SER A 109 25.48 -3.23 -23.07
N LYS A 110 26.66 -3.73 -22.70
CA LYS A 110 27.79 -2.92 -22.25
C LYS A 110 27.76 -1.56 -22.92
N ILE A 111 27.74 -0.55 -22.08
CA ILE A 111 28.35 0.75 -22.34
C ILE A 111 29.77 0.45 -22.84
N ILE A 112 29.96 0.48 -24.16
CA ILE A 112 31.28 0.71 -24.74
C ILE A 112 31.48 2.21 -24.59
N GLU A 113 32.21 2.59 -23.54
CA GLU A 113 32.90 3.87 -23.50
C GLU A 113 33.71 4.00 -24.80
N MET A 114 33.35 4.97 -25.61
CA MET A 114 34.15 5.39 -26.75
C MET A 114 35.24 6.32 -26.22
N PRO A 115 36.54 5.94 -26.23
CA PRO A 115 37.58 6.86 -25.84
C PRO A 115 37.74 7.94 -26.91
N GLU A 116 37.37 9.15 -26.53
CA GLU A 116 37.64 10.39 -27.23
C GLU A 116 39.11 10.76 -27.08
N SER A 117 39.88 10.69 -28.18
CA SER A 117 41.04 11.52 -28.55
C SER A 117 41.90 10.75 -29.56
N ILE A 118 42.20 11.30 -30.75
CA ILE A 118 43.40 12.11 -31.05
C ILE A 118 43.16 12.83 -32.41
N PRO A 119 43.81 13.99 -32.69
CA PRO A 119 43.36 14.97 -33.67
C PRO A 119 44.07 14.92 -35.04
N ALA A 120 43.42 15.61 -36.00
CA ALA A 120 43.95 16.35 -37.15
C ALA A 120 45.03 15.73 -38.06
N SER A 121 44.68 15.50 -39.35
CA SER A 121 45.22 16.25 -40.49
C SER A 121 44.68 15.72 -41.84
N ALA A 122 44.68 16.62 -42.82
CA ALA A 122 44.14 16.49 -44.16
C ALA A 122 44.66 15.29 -44.97
N SER A 123 43.85 14.75 -45.88
CA SER A 123 44.18 14.77 -47.31
C SER A 123 43.03 14.29 -48.20
N ILE A 124 43.05 14.87 -49.40
CA ILE A 124 42.22 14.70 -50.58
C ILE A 124 42.25 13.25 -51.11
N CYS A 125 41.11 12.75 -51.63
CA CYS A 125 41.03 12.14 -52.97
C CYS A 125 39.58 11.85 -53.40
N GLN A 126 39.24 12.31 -54.60
CA GLN A 126 38.12 11.85 -55.40
C GLN A 126 38.27 10.36 -55.74
N ASN A 127 37.16 9.62 -55.83
CA ASN A 127 36.77 8.92 -57.07
C ASN A 127 35.38 8.28 -56.95
N GLN A 128 34.58 8.51 -58.00
CA GLN A 128 33.36 7.78 -58.36
C GLN A 128 33.68 6.34 -58.77
N VAL A 129 32.81 5.37 -58.45
CA VAL A 129 32.49 4.12 -59.19
C VAL A 129 31.22 3.55 -58.48
N LEU A 130 29.98 3.77 -58.93
CA LEU A 130 29.21 2.99 -59.92
C LEU A 130 29.43 1.46 -59.85
N ILE A 131 28.44 0.67 -59.37
CA ILE A 131 27.90 -0.56 -60.00
C ILE A 131 27.13 -1.47 -59.00
N LYS A 132 25.86 -1.66 -59.38
CA LYS A 132 24.98 -2.86 -59.41
C LYS A 132 24.48 -3.62 -58.16
N GLU A 133 23.18 -3.89 -58.33
CA GLU A 133 22.27 -4.89 -57.77
C GLU A 133 22.73 -6.36 -57.85
N GLY A 134 22.05 -7.20 -57.05
CA GLY A 134 22.07 -8.67 -57.06
C GLY A 134 23.08 -9.19 -56.04
N ASP A 135 22.78 -10.14 -55.16
CA ASP A 135 21.95 -11.34 -55.36
C ASP A 135 21.63 -11.99 -54.00
N GLU A 136 20.66 -12.89 -54.00
CA GLU A 136 20.21 -13.72 -52.90
C GLU A 136 21.31 -14.65 -52.37
N SER A 137 21.38 -14.87 -51.06
CA SER A 137 21.98 -16.09 -50.48
C SER A 137 21.50 -16.33 -49.05
N GLU A 138 20.57 -17.26 -48.99
CA GLU A 138 20.30 -18.28 -47.98
C GLU A 138 21.54 -18.68 -47.14
N VAL A 139 21.46 -18.59 -45.81
CA VAL A 139 22.43 -19.21 -44.89
C VAL A 139 21.68 -19.85 -43.72
N LEU A 140 21.84 -21.17 -43.64
CA LEU A 140 21.51 -22.05 -42.51
C LEU A 140 22.13 -21.54 -41.21
N ILE A 141 21.36 -21.54 -40.13
CA ILE A 141 21.90 -21.43 -38.76
C ILE A 141 21.72 -22.79 -38.09
N GLU A 142 22.87 -23.40 -37.79
CA GLU A 142 23.04 -24.60 -36.97
C GLU A 142 22.59 -24.34 -35.53
N GLU A 143 21.82 -25.28 -34.98
CA GLU A 143 21.57 -25.41 -33.55
C GLU A 143 22.87 -25.79 -32.84
N LYS A 144 23.22 -25.03 -31.79
CA LYS A 144 24.17 -25.46 -30.78
C LYS A 144 23.53 -25.41 -29.40
N ASP A 145 23.31 -26.59 -28.86
CA ASP A 145 23.16 -26.87 -27.43
C ASP A 145 24.39 -26.39 -26.66
N GLU A 146 24.17 -25.61 -25.60
CA GLU A 146 25.17 -25.46 -24.53
C GLU A 146 24.51 -25.56 -23.15
N LYS A 147 24.77 -26.71 -22.54
CA LYS A 147 24.61 -26.98 -21.10
C LYS A 147 25.54 -26.05 -20.31
N THR A 148 25.01 -25.44 -19.25
CA THR A 148 25.83 -25.24 -18.04
C THR A 148 25.00 -25.51 -16.79
N ASP A 149 25.59 -26.40 -15.97
CA ASP A 149 25.26 -26.66 -14.59
C ASP A 149 25.69 -25.48 -13.69
N THR A 150 25.12 -25.45 -12.49
CA THR A 150 25.79 -25.27 -11.18
C THR A 150 25.36 -24.05 -10.35
N ALA A 151 25.15 -24.36 -9.06
CA ALA A 151 25.37 -23.54 -7.87
C ALA A 151 24.13 -22.94 -7.18
N SER A 152 23.51 -23.82 -6.39
CA SER A 152 22.81 -23.51 -5.15
C SER A 152 23.66 -22.62 -4.23
N GLY A 153 23.10 -21.46 -3.84
CA GLY A 153 23.65 -20.56 -2.85
C GLY A 153 22.61 -20.27 -1.76
N ASN A 154 22.75 -20.93 -0.62
CA ASN A 154 22.04 -20.61 0.61
C ASN A 154 22.47 -19.23 1.11
N PHE A 155 21.51 -18.34 1.38
CA PHE A 155 21.76 -17.06 2.05
C PHE A 155 20.92 -16.98 3.32
N GLU A 156 21.53 -17.37 4.44
CA GLU A 156 21.08 -17.00 5.79
C GLU A 156 21.56 -15.59 6.10
N VAL A 157 20.64 -14.65 6.33
CA VAL A 157 20.94 -13.36 6.98
C VAL A 157 20.09 -13.21 8.23
N ILE A 158 20.74 -13.57 9.34
CA ILE A 158 20.99 -12.74 10.52
C ILE A 158 19.84 -11.82 10.97
N ASN A 159 19.00 -12.45 11.79
CA ASN A 159 18.39 -11.98 13.02
C ASN A 159 19.19 -10.86 13.75
N SER A 160 18.64 -9.64 13.88
CA SER A 160 19.06 -8.61 14.86
C SER A 160 18.12 -7.39 14.86
N MET A 161 17.00 -7.43 15.59
CA MET A 161 16.34 -6.20 16.04
C MET A 161 15.45 -6.39 17.28
N ASP A 162 15.98 -7.05 18.31
CA ASP A 162 15.43 -7.03 19.67
C ASP A 162 16.42 -6.31 20.59
N LYS A 163 16.16 -5.04 20.96
CA LYS A 163 16.68 -4.34 22.17
C LYS A 163 16.41 -2.83 22.20
N LEU A 164 15.17 -2.37 22.02
CA LEU A 164 14.79 -1.00 22.40
C LEU A 164 13.36 -0.93 22.98
N GLN A 165 13.07 -1.76 23.98
CA GLN A 165 11.83 -1.62 24.76
C GLN A 165 12.02 -2.09 26.21
N GLU A 166 12.90 -1.42 26.95
CA GLU A 166 13.01 -1.58 28.40
C GLU A 166 13.50 -0.29 29.04
N CYS A 167 12.61 0.71 29.08
CA CYS A 167 12.71 1.91 29.92
C CYS A 167 11.31 2.50 29.98
N ILE A 168 10.59 2.26 31.10
CA ILE A 168 9.41 2.93 31.67
C ILE A 168 8.54 1.84 32.35
N GLU A 169 9.09 1.16 33.37
CA GLU A 169 8.28 0.50 34.41
C GLU A 169 9.10 0.49 35.71
N SER A 170 9.29 1.66 36.29
CA SER A 170 9.63 1.78 37.71
C SER A 170 9.09 3.11 38.19
N ASP A 171 7.90 3.08 38.79
CA ASP A 171 7.47 3.93 39.90
C ASP A 171 5.94 3.95 39.94
N ILE A 172 5.36 3.11 40.80
CA ILE A 172 4.16 3.35 41.63
C ILE A 172 3.99 2.06 42.45
N LYS A 173 4.64 1.99 43.61
CA LYS A 173 4.36 0.97 44.62
C LYS A 173 4.64 1.48 46.03
N SER A 174 3.72 2.29 46.52
CA SER A 174 3.49 2.69 47.92
C SER A 174 2.20 3.53 47.89
N ASP A 175 1.14 3.36 48.66
CA ASP A 175 0.85 2.68 49.92
C ASP A 175 -0.67 2.57 49.99
N ILE A 176 -1.26 1.40 50.26
CA ILE A 176 -2.57 1.33 50.95
C ILE A 176 -2.59 0.05 51.80
N LYS A 177 -2.46 0.22 53.11
CA LYS A 177 -2.83 -0.77 54.13
C LYS A 177 -4.02 -0.22 54.93
N SER A 178 -4.99 -1.12 55.19
CA SER A 178 -5.92 -1.16 56.35
C SER A 178 -6.84 0.05 56.57
N ASP A 179 -8.09 -0.05 56.99
CA ASP A 179 -8.83 -1.10 57.68
C ASP A 179 -10.34 -0.73 57.73
N THR A 180 -11.14 -1.66 58.24
CA THR A 180 -12.44 -1.53 58.92
C THR A 180 -13.75 -1.89 58.18
N SER A 181 -14.28 -3.02 58.65
CA SER A 181 -15.65 -3.51 58.65
C SER A 181 -16.63 -2.53 59.31
N ASN A 182 -17.83 -2.32 58.75
CA ASN A 182 -19.08 -2.54 59.48
C ASN A 182 -20.34 -2.63 58.61
N LYS A 183 -21.35 -3.28 59.20
CA LYS A 183 -22.63 -3.79 58.65
C LYS A 183 -23.70 -2.75 58.29
N ASP A 184 -24.61 -3.23 57.45
CA ASP A 184 -26.08 -3.01 57.40
C ASP A 184 -26.66 -1.61 57.22
N SER A 185 -27.32 -1.38 56.08
CA SER A 185 -28.79 -1.26 55.99
C SER A 185 -29.27 -0.51 54.73
N ARG A 186 -30.37 -1.02 54.18
CA ARG A 186 -31.19 -0.52 53.05
C ARG A 186 -31.17 0.99 52.84
N LYS A 187 -30.82 1.40 51.62
CA LYS A 187 -31.38 2.59 50.97
C LYS A 187 -31.35 2.44 49.45
N ILE A 188 -32.55 2.31 48.87
CA ILE A 188 -32.79 2.50 47.44
C ILE A 188 -32.64 4.01 47.20
N VAL A 189 -31.50 4.42 46.66
CA VAL A 189 -31.26 5.77 46.14
C VAL A 189 -30.42 5.62 44.87
N SER A 190 -30.98 6.15 43.80
CA SER A 190 -30.44 6.42 42.47
C SER A 190 -28.92 6.28 42.33
N ILE A 191 -28.50 5.27 41.58
CA ILE A 191 -27.14 5.11 41.04
C ILE A 191 -27.00 6.08 39.86
N SER A 192 -26.91 7.36 40.18
CA SER A 192 -26.54 8.45 39.29
C SER A 192 -25.71 9.39 40.15
N ALA A 193 -24.52 9.76 39.66
CA ALA A 193 -23.52 10.59 40.35
C ALA A 193 -22.56 9.88 41.32
N LYS A 194 -21.81 8.90 40.80
CA LYS A 194 -20.46 8.57 41.32
C LYS A 194 -19.49 8.01 40.27
N ALA A 195 -19.67 8.41 39.00
CA ALA A 195 -18.85 7.97 37.87
C ALA A 195 -18.17 9.14 37.12
N SER A 196 -17.98 10.29 37.77
CA SER A 196 -17.43 11.49 37.13
C SER A 196 -15.96 11.77 37.47
N GLU A 197 -15.27 10.87 38.17
CA GLU A 197 -13.94 11.15 38.73
C GLU A 197 -12.90 10.07 38.42
N LEU A 198 -13.00 9.47 37.25
CA LEU A 198 -11.86 8.87 36.56
C LEU A 198 -12.07 9.17 35.07
N VAL A 199 -11.99 10.45 34.71
CA VAL A 199 -11.66 10.84 33.34
C VAL A 199 -10.19 10.46 33.14
N GLN A 200 -9.94 9.15 33.06
CA GLN A 200 -8.75 8.67 32.39
C GLN A 200 -8.88 9.25 30.99
N THR A 201 -7.98 10.17 30.66
CA THR A 201 -7.69 10.53 29.28
C THR A 201 -7.16 9.27 28.63
N ALA A 202 -8.06 8.36 28.29
CA ALA A 202 -7.72 7.11 27.63
C ALA A 202 -7.02 7.54 26.34
N GLN A 203 -5.71 7.33 26.32
CA GLN A 203 -4.89 7.69 25.17
C GLN A 203 -5.51 6.99 23.96
N ILE A 204 -5.83 7.80 22.94
CA ILE A 204 -6.33 7.29 21.68
C ILE A 204 -5.22 6.38 21.14
N PRO A 205 -5.50 5.09 20.90
CA PRO A 205 -4.52 4.22 20.27
C PRO A 205 -4.09 4.82 18.94
N TYR A 206 -2.78 4.87 18.66
CA TYR A 206 -2.24 5.48 17.43
C TYR A 206 -2.94 4.98 16.15
N ARG A 207 -3.23 3.68 16.09
CA ARG A 207 -3.96 3.05 14.96
C ARG A 207 -5.43 3.50 14.82
N ALA A 208 -5.99 4.18 15.81
CA ALA A 208 -7.40 4.55 15.88
C ALA A 208 -7.64 6.07 15.73
N GLU A 209 -6.61 6.86 15.42
CA GLU A 209 -6.74 8.30 15.19
C GLU A 209 -7.77 8.61 14.10
N ARG A 210 -7.73 7.89 12.97
CA ARG A 210 -8.70 8.06 11.88
C ARG A 210 -10.13 7.70 12.29
N LEU A 211 -10.28 6.69 13.15
CA LEU A 211 -11.59 6.34 13.70
C LEU A 211 -12.10 7.47 14.60
N ASN A 212 -11.23 8.09 15.41
CA ASN A 212 -11.60 9.22 16.25
C ASN A 212 -12.17 10.39 15.43
N ASP A 213 -11.56 10.71 14.29
CA ASP A 213 -12.04 11.77 13.40
C ASP A 213 -13.44 11.45 12.85
N VAL A 214 -13.65 10.21 12.40
CA VAL A 214 -14.95 9.74 11.89
C VAL A 214 -16.02 9.77 12.99
N LEU A 215 -15.69 9.31 14.20
CA LEU A 215 -16.62 9.32 15.33
C LEU A 215 -16.94 10.75 15.77
N SER A 216 -15.95 11.64 15.80
CA SER A 216 -16.16 13.06 16.12
C SER A 216 -17.04 13.76 15.08
N TYR A 217 -16.91 13.36 13.81
CA TYR A 217 -17.76 13.88 12.74
C TYR A 217 -19.22 13.38 12.83
N ILE A 218 -19.41 12.08 13.12
CA ILE A 218 -20.76 11.48 13.19
C ILE A 218 -21.46 11.83 14.51
N PHE A 219 -20.71 11.92 15.61
CA PHE A 219 -21.21 12.16 16.96
C PHE A 219 -20.57 13.41 17.60
N PRO A 220 -20.83 14.62 17.06
CA PRO A 220 -20.12 15.84 17.48
C PRO A 220 -20.37 16.25 18.94
N LYS A 221 -21.34 15.64 19.62
CA LYS A 221 -21.72 15.94 21.01
C LYS A 221 -21.54 14.77 21.96
N ALA A 222 -21.24 13.57 21.46
CA ALA A 222 -21.14 12.39 22.29
C ALA A 222 -19.67 12.14 22.70
N PRO A 223 -19.39 11.82 23.96
CA PRO A 223 -18.05 11.43 24.37
C PRO A 223 -17.73 10.04 23.81
N VAL A 224 -16.51 9.89 23.28
CA VAL A 224 -15.96 8.60 22.86
C VAL A 224 -15.08 8.06 23.99
N LEU A 225 -15.43 6.88 24.50
CA LEU A 225 -14.64 6.17 25.50
C LEU A 225 -13.75 5.15 24.80
N TRP A 226 -12.44 5.23 25.01
CA TRP A 226 -11.45 4.34 24.37
C TRP A 226 -11.06 3.18 25.27
N ASN A 227 -10.73 2.03 24.68
CA ASN A 227 -10.24 0.83 25.36
C ASN A 227 -11.18 0.34 26.49
N VAL A 228 -12.47 0.26 26.19
CA VAL A 228 -13.49 -0.13 27.18
C VAL A 228 -13.53 -1.64 27.34
N SER A 229 -13.51 -2.13 28.57
CA SER A 229 -13.72 -3.55 28.87
C SER A 229 -15.13 -3.77 29.41
N LEU A 230 -15.91 -4.64 28.76
CA LEU A 230 -17.26 -5.04 29.19
C LEU A 230 -17.37 -6.56 29.22
N LEU A 231 -17.73 -7.12 30.37
CA LEU A 231 -17.89 -8.57 30.58
C LEU A 231 -16.64 -9.38 30.19
N ASN A 232 -15.44 -8.87 30.52
CA ASN A 232 -14.14 -9.46 30.15
C ASN A 232 -13.83 -9.47 28.65
N GLN A 233 -14.54 -8.69 27.84
CA GLN A 233 -14.20 -8.45 26.45
C GLN A 233 -13.75 -6.99 26.27
N GLU A 234 -12.65 -6.80 25.55
CA GLU A 234 -12.13 -5.47 25.24
C GLU A 234 -12.73 -4.93 23.93
N PHE A 235 -13.08 -3.66 23.95
CA PHE A 235 -13.59 -2.90 22.82
C PHE A 235 -12.65 -1.74 22.55
N LEU A 236 -12.44 -1.45 21.27
CA LEU A 236 -11.58 -0.36 20.85
C LEU A 236 -12.16 0.99 21.29
N ALA A 237 -13.46 1.17 21.07
CA ALA A 237 -14.17 2.38 21.46
C ALA A 237 -15.64 2.09 21.79
N GLN A 238 -16.21 2.94 22.64
CA GLN A 238 -17.64 3.02 22.92
C GLN A 238 -18.11 4.46 22.66
N VAL A 239 -19.22 4.60 21.95
CA VAL A 239 -19.91 5.88 21.74
C VAL A 239 -21.43 5.65 21.84
N GLU A 240 -22.08 6.34 22.77
CA GLU A 240 -23.50 6.11 23.11
C GLU A 240 -23.80 4.63 23.42
N ASP A 241 -24.63 3.98 22.61
CA ASP A 241 -24.99 2.55 22.66
C ASP A 241 -24.27 1.71 21.58
N VAL A 242 -23.23 2.26 20.95
CA VAL A 242 -22.40 1.58 19.95
C VAL A 242 -21.08 1.14 20.58
N LEU A 243 -20.79 -0.15 20.49
CA LEU A 243 -19.52 -0.76 20.84
C LEU A 243 -18.73 -1.11 19.58
N ILE A 244 -17.48 -0.69 19.50
CA ILE A 244 -16.62 -0.93 18.35
C ILE A 244 -15.52 -1.92 18.76
N SER A 245 -15.48 -3.09 18.14
CA SER A 245 -14.41 -4.08 18.32
C SER A 245 -13.58 -4.23 17.05
N CYS A 246 -12.29 -4.51 17.22
CA CYS A 246 -11.46 -5.01 16.13
C CYS A 246 -11.65 -6.53 16.02
N TYR A 247 -11.76 -7.02 14.80
CA TYR A 247 -11.83 -8.43 14.49
C TYR A 247 -10.49 -9.09 14.83
N ASP A 248 -10.52 -10.03 15.77
CA ASP A 248 -9.41 -10.89 16.11
C ASP A 248 -9.80 -12.34 15.83
N SER A 249 -9.06 -13.01 14.93
CA SER A 249 -9.28 -14.42 14.60
C SER A 249 -9.04 -15.36 15.79
N ALA A 250 -8.18 -14.97 16.74
CA ALA A 250 -7.91 -15.77 17.93
C ALA A 250 -9.04 -15.66 18.97
N ARG A 251 -9.78 -14.54 18.96
CA ARG A 251 -10.83 -14.23 19.94
C ARG A 251 -12.05 -13.62 19.24
N PRO A 252 -12.89 -14.45 18.58
CA PRO A 252 -14.09 -13.96 17.93
C PRO A 252 -15.00 -13.28 18.96
N SER A 253 -15.37 -12.02 18.69
CA SER A 253 -16.26 -11.23 19.55
C SER A 253 -17.63 -11.92 19.66
N GLU A 254 -18.09 -12.19 20.87
CA GLU A 254 -19.41 -12.82 21.09
C GLU A 254 -20.53 -11.79 20.98
N THR A 255 -20.84 -11.39 19.76
CA THR A 255 -21.77 -10.28 19.49
C THR A 255 -23.19 -10.52 20.02
N ASN A 256 -23.64 -11.77 20.07
CA ASN A 256 -25.00 -12.12 20.48
C ASN A 256 -25.34 -11.77 21.93
N LYS A 257 -24.35 -11.66 22.83
CA LYS A 257 -24.59 -11.34 24.24
C LYS A 257 -24.96 -9.86 24.38
N TYR A 258 -24.13 -8.97 23.85
CA TYR A 258 -24.36 -7.53 23.99
C TYR A 258 -25.55 -7.03 23.16
N VAL A 259 -25.88 -7.69 22.03
CA VAL A 259 -27.09 -7.37 21.27
C VAL A 259 -28.37 -7.62 22.11
N LYS A 260 -28.38 -8.66 22.94
CA LYS A 260 -29.51 -8.92 23.88
C LYS A 260 -29.62 -7.84 24.96
N ASP A 261 -28.50 -7.25 25.34
CA ASP A 261 -28.42 -6.15 26.31
C ASP A 261 -28.70 -4.77 25.66
N GLY A 262 -29.05 -4.74 24.37
CA GLY A 262 -29.42 -3.54 23.64
C GLY A 262 -28.25 -2.77 23.02
N TRP A 263 -27.04 -3.32 23.03
CA TRP A 263 -25.87 -2.71 22.39
C TRP A 263 -25.84 -2.96 20.89
N ARG A 264 -25.36 -1.96 20.15
CA ARG A 264 -25.04 -2.07 18.73
C ARG A 264 -23.56 -2.35 18.60
N ILE A 265 -23.18 -3.46 17.96
CA ILE A 265 -21.77 -3.86 17.87
C ILE A 265 -21.28 -3.68 16.43
N LEU A 266 -20.24 -2.87 16.28
CA LEU A 266 -19.48 -2.71 15.05
C LEU A 266 -18.20 -3.51 15.14
N VAL A 267 -18.06 -4.53 14.29
CA VAL A 267 -16.82 -5.31 14.18
C VAL A 267 -16.06 -4.79 12.97
N LEU A 268 -14.89 -4.21 13.20
CA LEU A 268 -14.01 -3.66 12.17
C LEU A 268 -12.83 -4.59 11.95
N ARG A 269 -12.35 -4.72 10.72
CA ARG A 269 -11.02 -5.31 10.48
C ARG A 269 -9.96 -4.23 10.72
N GLU A 270 -8.73 -4.65 10.99
CA GLU A 270 -7.63 -3.70 11.16
C GLU A 270 -7.43 -2.85 9.90
N ASP A 271 -7.57 -3.45 8.72
CA ASP A 271 -7.52 -2.75 7.43
C ASP A 271 -8.58 -1.65 7.31
N ASP A 272 -9.76 -1.84 7.90
CA ASP A 272 -10.87 -0.88 7.78
C ASP A 272 -10.54 0.45 8.49
N LEU A 273 -9.68 0.41 9.53
CA LEU A 273 -9.23 1.61 10.26
C LEU A 273 -8.48 2.60 9.34
N SER A 274 -7.87 2.10 8.27
CA SER A 274 -7.15 2.91 7.29
C SER A 274 -8.05 3.66 6.32
N TYR A 275 -9.36 3.36 6.24
CA TYR A 275 -10.26 3.93 5.22
C TYR A 275 -11.43 4.71 5.84
N PRO A 276 -11.28 6.03 6.10
CA PRO A 276 -12.29 6.84 6.81
C PRO A 276 -13.69 6.80 6.20
N ARG A 277 -13.81 6.87 4.87
CA ARG A 277 -15.11 6.80 4.17
C ARG A 277 -15.81 5.46 4.36
N ARG A 278 -15.05 4.37 4.48
CA ARG A 278 -15.60 3.03 4.73
C ARG A 278 -16.09 2.91 6.16
N LEU A 279 -15.28 3.35 7.14
CA LEU A 279 -15.69 3.45 8.54
C LEU A 279 -16.98 4.26 8.70
N GLU A 280 -17.06 5.43 8.06
CA GLU A 280 -18.24 6.29 8.12
C GLU A 280 -19.51 5.56 7.63
N ARG A 281 -19.40 4.80 6.53
CA ARG A 281 -20.51 4.01 5.99
C ARG A 281 -20.92 2.89 6.93
N GLU A 282 -19.98 2.16 7.50
CA GLU A 282 -20.25 1.06 8.44
C GLU A 282 -20.94 1.59 9.71
N VAL A 283 -20.40 2.65 10.31
CA VAL A 283 -20.99 3.30 11.49
C VAL A 283 -22.41 3.78 11.18
N ARG A 284 -22.64 4.47 10.05
CA ARG A 284 -23.98 4.91 9.64
C ARG A 284 -24.93 3.75 9.37
N THR A 285 -24.45 2.64 8.85
CA THR A 285 -25.27 1.45 8.58
C THR A 285 -25.80 0.86 9.88
N ILE A 286 -24.94 0.73 10.89
CA ILE A 286 -25.34 0.29 12.23
C ILE A 286 -26.30 1.26 12.88
N LEU A 287 -26.09 2.57 12.70
CA LEU A 287 -27.01 3.58 13.21
C LEU A 287 -28.42 3.44 12.61
N ARG A 288 -28.51 3.15 11.30
CA ARG A 288 -29.79 2.99 10.57
C ARG A 288 -30.53 1.72 10.91
N LEU A 289 -29.83 0.64 11.28
CA LEU A 289 -30.47 -0.62 11.66
C LEU A 289 -31.38 -0.49 12.89
N GLY A 290 -31.27 0.62 13.63
CA GLY A 290 -32.15 0.95 14.75
C GLY A 290 -31.98 -0.02 15.91
N ARG A 291 -32.69 0.24 17.01
CA ARG A 291 -32.83 -0.76 18.07
C ARG A 291 -33.90 -1.74 17.63
N LYS A 292 -33.55 -3.02 17.55
CA LYS A 292 -34.55 -4.09 17.46
C LYS A 292 -35.28 -4.10 18.80
N SER A 293 -36.45 -3.48 18.84
CA SER A 293 -37.34 -3.44 20.00
C SER A 293 -37.98 -4.80 20.25
#